data_AF-I4HD26-F1
#
_entry.id   AF-I4HD26-F1
#
_cell.length_a   1.000
_cell.length_b   1.000
_cell.length_c   1.000
_cell.angle_alpha   90.00
_cell.angle_beta   90.00
_cell.angle_gamma   90.00
#
_symmetry.space_group_name_H-M   'P 1'
#
loop_
_entity.id
_entity.type
_entity.pdbx_description
1 polymer ?
#
loop_
_entity_poly.entity_id
_entity_poly.type
_entity_poly.pdbx_seq_one_letter_code
_entity_poly.pdbx_strand_id
1 'polypeptide(L)'
;MGEIWMSSLETIAINQRFEYLLSVLSAERFLKKQGIGNEVPFFICPYPPQDSVEMERLQKQLVSQLHQKGIRILEINLYDLCL
;
A
#
# COMPACT_ATOMS: atom_id res chain seq x y z
N MET A 1 17.85 -0.02 -10.43
CA MET A 1 16.63 -0.31 -9.62
C MET A 1 15.74 0.92 -9.70
N GLY A 2 15.14 1.14 -10.86
CA GLY A 2 14.38 2.34 -11.17
C GLY A 2 12.92 1.99 -11.37
N GLU A 3 12.07 2.79 -10.73
CA GLU A 3 10.74 3.21 -11.22
C GLU A 3 9.84 2.14 -11.86
N ILE A 4 9.19 1.35 -11.00
CA ILE A 4 7.87 0.81 -11.34
C ILE A 4 6.90 2.00 -11.15
N TRP A 5 6.68 2.75 -12.23
CA TRP A 5 5.68 3.81 -12.31
C TRP A 5 4.28 3.25 -12.03
N MET A 6 3.38 4.11 -11.51
CA MET A 6 2.00 3.80 -11.09
C MET A 6 1.19 2.96 -12.10
N SER A 7 1.48 3.02 -13.40
CA SER A 7 0.81 2.22 -14.44
C SER A 7 1.13 0.72 -14.41
N SER A 8 2.26 0.32 -13.82
CA SER A 8 2.69 -1.07 -13.81
C SER A 8 2.02 -1.88 -12.69
N LEU A 9 1.66 -1.24 -11.57
CA LEU A 9 0.94 -1.93 -10.48
C LEU A 9 -0.39 -2.50 -10.95
N GLU A 10 -1.12 -1.79 -11.80
CA GLU A 10 -2.43 -2.21 -12.31
C GLU A 10 -2.36 -3.43 -13.25
N THR A 11 -1.17 -3.75 -13.78
CA THR A 11 -1.00 -4.78 -14.81
C THR A 11 -0.19 -6.00 -14.35
N ILE A 12 0.52 -5.91 -13.23
CA ILE A 12 1.23 -7.04 -12.64
C ILE A 12 0.32 -7.93 -11.78
N ALA A 13 0.73 -9.18 -11.59
CA ALA A 13 -0.03 -10.16 -10.83
C ALA A 13 -0.18 -9.75 -9.35
N ILE A 14 -1.29 -10.15 -8.72
CA ILE A 14 -1.66 -9.74 -7.36
C ILE A 14 -0.57 -10.04 -6.31
N ASN A 15 0.12 -11.18 -6.45
CA ASN A 15 1.24 -11.55 -5.58
C ASN A 15 2.45 -10.62 -5.76
N GLN A 16 2.73 -10.17 -6.99
CA GLN A 16 3.80 -9.22 -7.25
C GLN A 16 3.45 -7.83 -6.71
N ARG A 17 2.17 -7.43 -6.79
CA ARG A 17 1.67 -6.21 -6.14
C ARG A 17 1.89 -6.27 -4.63
N PHE A 18 1.57 -7.41 -4.01
CA PHE A 18 1.76 -7.62 -2.59
C PHE A 18 3.23 -7.45 -2.17
N GLU A 19 4.15 -8.13 -2.84
CA GLU A 19 5.59 -8.03 -2.55
C GLU A 19 6.10 -6.60 -2.73
N TYR A 20 5.66 -5.93 -3.80
CA TYR A 20 5.98 -4.53 -4.04
C TYR A 20 5.47 -3.63 -2.90
N LEU A 21 4.19 -3.71 -2.56
CA LEU A 21 3.58 -2.89 -1.51
C LEU A 21 4.24 -3.15 -0.16
N LEU A 22 4.52 -4.41 0.16
CA LEU A 22 5.25 -4.76 1.38
C LEU A 22 6.63 -4.11 1.40
N SER A 23 7.37 -4.15 0.27
CA SER A 23 8.69 -3.51 0.15
C SER A 23 8.63 -1.99 0.31
N VAL A 24 7.59 -1.33 -0.21
CA VAL A 24 7.43 0.13 -0.14
C VAL A 24 7.00 0.56 1.26
N LEU A 25 5.96 -0.06 1.83
CA LEU A 25 5.40 0.30 3.12
C LEU A 25 6.35 -0.02 4.29
N SER A 26 7.26 -0.98 4.11
CA SER A 26 8.32 -1.27 5.10
C SER A 26 9.60 -0.46 4.91
N ALA A 27 9.70 0.33 3.83
CA ALA A 27 10.90 1.12 3.57
C ALA A 27 11.04 2.32 4.51
N GLU A 28 12.27 2.59 4.96
CA GLU A 28 12.56 3.68 5.88
C GLU A 28 12.11 5.05 5.36
N ARG A 29 12.27 5.32 4.05
CA ARG A 29 11.80 6.55 3.40
C ARG A 29 10.29 6.78 3.57
N PHE A 30 9.51 5.69 3.49
CA PHE A 30 8.05 5.72 3.61
C PHE A 30 7.67 5.96 5.07
N LEU A 31 8.27 5.20 5.98
CA LEU A 31 8.01 5.30 7.43
C LEU A 31 8.43 6.66 8.00
N LYS A 32 9.52 7.25 7.51
CA LYS A 32 9.98 8.59 7.88
C LYS A 32 9.24 9.73 7.15
N LYS A 33 8.27 9.42 6.28
CA LYS A 33 7.48 10.40 5.52
C LYS A 33 8.36 11.41 4.79
N GLN A 34 9.46 10.95 4.19
CA GLN A 34 10.39 11.81 3.49
C GLN A 34 9.76 12.29 2.17
N GLY A 35 9.35 13.57 2.13
CA GLY A 35 8.80 14.24 0.96
C GLY A 35 9.75 15.33 0.44
N ILE A 36 9.59 15.71 -0.83
CA ILE A 36 10.27 16.85 -1.43
C ILE A 36 9.44 18.09 -1.08
N GLY A 37 9.96 18.99 -0.24
CA GLY A 37 9.31 20.30 -0.01
C GLY A 37 8.44 20.46 1.24
N ASN A 38 8.69 19.72 2.33
CA ASN A 38 7.97 19.85 3.61
C ASN A 38 6.44 19.58 3.57
N GLU A 39 5.92 19.03 2.47
CA GLU A 39 4.50 18.63 2.40
C GLU A 39 4.27 17.30 3.14
N VAL A 40 3.04 17.10 3.62
CA VAL A 40 2.60 15.83 4.20
C VAL A 40 2.39 14.84 3.04
N PRO A 41 3.19 13.76 2.91
CA PRO A 41 3.03 12.84 1.81
C PRO A 41 1.78 11.96 2.00
N PHE A 42 0.99 11.82 0.93
CA PHE A 42 -0.07 10.82 0.80
C PHE A 42 0.23 9.93 -0.40
N PHE A 43 -0.16 8.65 -0.30
CA PHE A 43 0.12 7.65 -1.33
C PHE A 43 -1.18 6.99 -1.76
N ILE A 44 -1.33 6.79 -3.07
CA ILE A 44 -2.51 6.17 -3.67
C ILE A 44 -2.02 4.93 -4.43
N CYS A 45 -2.66 3.78 -4.17
CA CYS A 45 -2.45 2.54 -4.92
C CYS A 45 -3.69 2.29 -5.79
N PRO A 46 -3.69 2.75 -7.06
CA PRO A 46 -4.81 2.47 -7.95
C PRO A 46 -4.81 1.00 -8.37
N TYR A 47 -6.00 0.47 -8.66
CA TYR A 47 -6.18 -0.89 -9.18
C TYR A 47 -7.47 -0.98 -10.02
N PRO A 48 -7.55 -1.91 -10.99
CA PRO A 48 -8.76 -2.15 -11.76
C PRO A 48 -9.94 -2.56 -10.85
N PRO A 49 -11.17 -2.03 -11.06
CA PRO A 49 -12.32 -2.38 -10.21
C PRO A 49 -12.61 -3.88 -10.10
N GLN A 50 -12.25 -4.66 -11.14
CA GLN A 50 -12.41 -6.11 -11.17
C GLN A 50 -11.57 -6.82 -10.10
N ASP A 51 -10.48 -6.19 -9.65
CA ASP A 51 -9.55 -6.75 -8.67
C ASP A 51 -9.96 -6.44 -7.23
N SER A 52 -11.08 -5.72 -6.99
CA SER A 52 -11.45 -5.19 -5.66
C SER A 52 -11.47 -6.25 -4.55
N VAL A 53 -12.04 -7.43 -4.82
CA VAL A 53 -12.12 -8.52 -3.85
C VAL A 53 -10.73 -9.06 -3.49
N GLU A 54 -9.86 -9.19 -4.48
CA GLU A 54 -8.49 -9.67 -4.28
C GLU A 54 -7.62 -8.60 -3.60
N MET A 55 -7.85 -7.32 -3.91
CA MET A 55 -7.17 -6.21 -3.25
C MET A 55 -7.56 -6.07 -1.77
N GLU A 56 -8.82 -6.32 -1.41
CA GLU A 56 -9.25 -6.35 0.00
C GLU A 56 -8.58 -7.50 0.77
N ARG A 57 -8.45 -8.68 0.15
CA ARG A 57 -7.71 -9.81 0.72
C ARG A 57 -6.22 -9.49 0.89
N LEU A 58 -5.61 -8.90 -0.14
CA LEU A 58 -4.23 -8.46 -0.15
C LEU A 58 -3.99 -7.44 0.98
N GLN A 59 -4.87 -6.46 1.15
CA GLN A 59 -4.78 -5.46 2.21
C GLN A 59 -4.71 -6.10 3.60
N LYS A 60 -5.61 -7.04 3.91
CA LYS A 60 -5.61 -7.74 5.22
C LYS A 60 -4.33 -8.52 5.45
N GLN A 61 -3.81 -9.19 4.41
CA GLN A 61 -2.53 -9.90 4.48
C GLN A 61 -1.36 -8.94 4.70
N LEU A 62 -1.38 -7.79 4.02
CA LEU A 62 -0.35 -6.77 4.10
C LEU A 62 -0.27 -6.16 5.51
N VAL A 63 -1.43 -5.84 6.10
CA VAL A 63 -1.53 -5.37 7.48
C VAL A 63 -0.93 -6.40 8.45
N SER A 64 -1.28 -7.69 8.30
CA SER A 64 -0.73 -8.76 9.13
C SER A 64 0.80 -8.88 9.01
N GLN A 65 1.35 -8.84 7.79
CA GLN A 65 2.81 -8.92 7.58
C GLN A 65 3.56 -7.71 8.13
N LEU A 66 3.00 -6.52 7.99
CA LEU A 66 3.61 -5.31 8.53
C LEU A 66 3.59 -5.32 10.06
N HIS A 67 2.52 -5.81 10.70
CA HIS A 67 2.50 -6.06 12.14
C HIS A 67 3.57 -7.07 12.59
N GLN A 68 3.77 -8.16 11.85
CA GLN A 68 4.84 -9.13 12.13
C GLN A 68 6.24 -8.52 12.02
N LYS A 69 6.41 -7.50 11.17
CA LYS A 69 7.64 -6.70 11.07
C LYS A 69 7.77 -5.62 12.16
N GLY A 70 6.84 -5.56 13.12
CA GLY A 70 6.83 -4.57 14.20
C GLY A 70 6.33 -3.18 13.79
N ILE A 71 5.73 -3.05 12.60
CA ILE A 71 5.17 -1.80 12.09
C ILE A 71 3.72 -1.70 12.55
N ARG A 72 3.39 -0.66 13.32
CA ARG A 72 2.01 -0.40 13.76
C ARG A 72 1.21 0.26 12.66
N ILE A 73 0.03 -0.26 12.37
CA ILE A 73 -0.88 0.27 11.35
C ILE A 73 -2.18 0.69 11.99
N LEU A 74 -2.66 1.86 11.58
CA LEU A 74 -4.05 2.28 11.80
C LEU A 74 -4.80 2.10 10.48
N GLU A 75 -5.70 1.12 10.44
CA GLU A 75 -6.57 0.87 9.30
C GLU A 75 -7.87 1.66 9.48
N ILE A 76 -8.27 2.39 8.45
CA ILE A 76 -9.50 3.17 8.44
C ILE A 76 -10.25 2.86 7.15
N ASN A 77 -11.43 2.26 7.30
CA ASN A 77 -12.40 2.13 6.22
C ASN A 77 -13.39 3.30 6.33
N LEU A 78 -13.46 4.13 5.28
CA LEU A 78 -14.32 5.31 5.28
C LEU A 78 -15.82 4.94 5.31
N TYR A 79 -16.20 3.78 4.78
CA TYR A 79 -17.60 3.34 4.83
C TYR A 79 -18.05 3.01 6.26
N ASP A 80 -17.13 2.53 7.10
CA ASP A 80 -17.42 2.22 8.51
C ASP A 80 -17.58 3.49 9.35
N LEU A 81 -17.07 4.64 8.88
CA LEU A 81 -17.13 5.93 9.57
C LEU A 81 -18.32 6.80 9.16
N CYS A 82 -18.93 6.53 8.01
CA CYS A 82 -19.97 7.38 7.41
C CYS A 82 -21.41 6.93 7.71
N LEU A 83 -21.61 5.90 8.55
CA LEU A 83 -22.93 5.31 8.85
C LEU A 83 -23.29 5.42 10.34
#